data_AF-A0A920RQX2-F1
#
_entry.id   AF-A0A920RQX2-F1
#
_cell.length_a   1.000
_cell.length_b   1.000
_cell.length_c   1.000
_cell.angle_alpha   90.00
_cell.angle_beta   90.00
_cell.angle_gamma   90.00
#
_symmetry.space_group_name_H-M   'P 1'
#
loop_
_entity.id
_entity.type
_entity.pdbx_description
1 polymer ?
#
loop_
_entity_poly.entity_id
_entity_poly.type
_entity_poly.pdbx_seq_one_letter_code
_entity_poly.pdbx_strand_id
1 'polypeptide(L)'
;MLLREDRRECRLGGAANVGNMLRGLEAQVVMAGVVGDDEDGPEMRHQLSRSGSAATWWGPTNRADTVKTRVIGRAQHRHPHQVLRVDRESREPLHGRCRGIDEALERMISGDERPVDAVLVSDYAKGVCTPGCWPL
;
A
#
# COMPACT_ATOMS: atom_id res chain seq x y z
N MET A 1 20.70 -24.82 0.98
CA MET A 1 21.09 -23.66 0.13
C MET A 1 21.30 -22.48 1.06
N LEU A 2 22.47 -21.83 1.01
CA LEU A 2 22.77 -20.64 1.82
C LEU A 2 22.69 -19.40 0.92
N LEU A 3 21.98 -18.37 1.37
CA LEU A 3 21.87 -17.10 0.68
C LEU A 3 22.39 -15.99 1.60
N ARG A 4 23.27 -15.14 1.08
CA ARG A 4 23.74 -13.94 1.77
C ARG A 4 23.01 -12.72 1.21
N GLU A 5 22.45 -11.89 2.08
CA GLU A 5 21.84 -10.62 1.69
C GLU A 5 22.92 -9.53 1.63
N ASP A 6 23.36 -9.17 0.43
CA ASP A 6 24.32 -8.06 0.23
C ASP A 6 23.62 -6.71 0.01
N ARG A 7 22.32 -6.72 -0.35
CA ARG A 7 21.51 -5.52 -0.59
C ARG A 7 20.04 -5.81 -0.32
N ARG A 8 19.39 -4.89 0.40
CA ARG A 8 17.94 -4.84 0.60
C ARG A 8 17.38 -3.55 0.04
N GLU A 9 16.25 -3.62 -0.65
CA GLU A 9 15.49 -2.46 -1.14
C GLU A 9 14.03 -2.62 -0.77
N CYS A 10 13.42 -1.54 -0.26
CA CYS A 10 11.98 -1.44 -0.07
C CYS A 10 11.39 -0.49 -1.12
N ARG A 11 10.21 -0.82 -1.63
CA ARG A 11 9.48 0.01 -2.60
C ARG A 11 7.99 -0.09 -2.31
N LEU A 12 7.29 1.02 -2.52
CA LEU A 12 5.83 1.04 -2.48
C LEU A 12 5.25 0.08 -3.52
N GLY A 13 4.25 -0.69 -3.11
CA GLY A 13 3.52 -1.65 -3.94
C GLY A 13 2.03 -1.34 -3.96
N GLY A 14 1.27 -2.10 -4.74
CA GLY A 14 -0.20 -1.99 -4.79
C GLY A 14 -0.68 -0.57 -5.10
N ALA A 15 -1.71 -0.12 -4.37
CA ALA A 15 -2.28 1.22 -4.52
C ALA A 15 -1.24 2.35 -4.32
N ALA A 16 -0.29 2.17 -3.40
CA ALA A 16 0.75 3.17 -3.16
C ALA A 16 1.70 3.34 -4.38
N ASN A 17 1.96 2.26 -5.11
CA ASN A 17 2.72 2.35 -6.37
C ASN A 17 1.92 3.06 -7.47
N VAL A 18 0.61 2.82 -7.55
CA VAL A 18 -0.29 3.53 -8.48
C VAL A 18 -0.27 5.04 -8.17
N GLY A 19 -0.39 5.41 -6.89
CA GLY A 19 -0.29 6.81 -6.48
C GLY A 19 1.06 7.45 -6.86
N ASN A 20 2.17 6.74 -6.68
CA ASN A 20 3.48 7.23 -7.12
C ASN A 20 3.57 7.42 -8.64
N MET A 21 2.97 6.53 -9.44
CA MET A 21 2.94 6.67 -10.90
C MET A 21 2.16 7.91 -11.33
N LEU A 22 0.97 8.13 -10.74
CA LEU A 22 0.15 9.31 -11.01
C LEU A 22 0.89 10.61 -10.66
N ARG A 23 1.61 10.65 -9.54
CA ARG A 23 2.47 11.79 -9.19
C ARG A 23 3.62 12.00 -10.19
N GLY A 24 4.18 10.91 -10.72
CA GLY A 24 5.16 10.98 -11.81
C GLY A 24 4.60 11.59 -13.09
N LEU A 25 3.28 11.58 -13.26
CA LEU A 25 2.53 12.29 -14.31
C LEU A 25 2.03 13.68 -13.84
N GLU A 26 2.63 14.23 -12.78
CA GLU A 26 2.34 15.55 -12.21
C GLU A 26 0.94 15.70 -11.59
N ALA A 27 0.21 14.59 -11.37
CA ALA A 27 -1.06 14.64 -10.66
C ALA A 27 -0.87 14.90 -9.15
N GLN A 28 -1.78 15.68 -8.57
CA GLN A 28 -1.92 15.78 -7.12
C GLN A 28 -2.66 14.54 -6.61
N VAL A 29 -1.99 13.74 -5.80
CA VAL A 29 -2.54 12.47 -5.32
C VAL A 29 -2.67 12.51 -3.81
N VAL A 30 -3.90 12.26 -3.37
CA VAL A 30 -4.22 11.90 -1.98
C VAL A 30 -4.57 10.42 -1.96
N MET A 31 -4.08 9.70 -0.95
CA MET A 31 -4.34 8.27 -0.79
C MET A 31 -4.98 7.97 0.55
N ALA A 32 -5.88 6.98 0.53
CA ALA A 32 -6.45 6.35 1.70
C ALA A 32 -6.33 4.83 1.56
N GLY A 33 -6.04 4.16 2.67
CA GLY A 33 -5.89 2.71 2.69
C GLY A 33 -5.74 2.18 4.10
N VAL A 34 -5.57 0.87 4.21
CA VAL A 34 -5.38 0.18 5.49
C VAL A 34 -3.92 -0.24 5.58
N VAL A 35 -3.29 0.05 6.72
CA VAL A 35 -1.92 -0.37 7.04
C VAL A 35 -1.94 -1.15 8.33
N GLY A 36 -1.27 -2.30 8.32
CA GLY A 36 -1.11 -3.17 9.48
C GLY A 36 -0.42 -2.49 10.65
N ASP A 37 -0.68 -3.00 11.85
CA ASP A 37 0.05 -2.62 13.07
C ASP A 37 1.24 -3.57 13.34
N ASP A 38 1.84 -4.11 12.28
CA ASP A 38 2.98 -5.01 12.35
C ASP A 38 4.32 -4.28 12.09
N GLU A 39 5.39 -5.05 12.00
CA GLU A 39 6.74 -4.54 11.78
C GLU A 39 6.93 -3.79 10.44
N ASP A 40 6.07 -4.05 9.45
CA ASP A 40 6.17 -3.49 8.10
C ASP A 40 5.42 -2.15 7.97
N GLY A 41 4.41 -1.91 8.83
CA GLY A 41 3.60 -0.68 8.85
C GLY A 41 4.40 0.62 8.99
N PRO A 42 5.38 0.74 9.90
CA PRO A 42 6.24 1.91 10.00
C PRO A 42 7.04 2.20 8.71
N GLU A 43 7.56 1.17 8.06
CA GLU A 43 8.30 1.31 6.80
C GLU A 43 7.38 1.76 5.66
N MET A 44 6.15 1.22 5.58
CA MET A 44 5.13 1.69 4.63
C MET A 44 4.86 3.19 4.79
N ARG A 45 4.59 3.64 6.01
CA ARG A 45 4.37 5.07 6.34
C ARG A 45 5.59 5.93 6.00
N HIS A 46 6.79 5.44 6.28
CA HIS A 46 8.03 6.11 5.93
C HIS A 46 8.18 6.31 4.40
N GLN A 47 8.00 5.24 3.62
CA GLN A 47 8.11 5.29 2.16
C GLN A 47 7.08 6.22 1.51
N LEU A 48 5.84 6.24 2.04
CA LEU A 48 4.78 7.17 1.62
C LEU A 48 5.13 8.62 1.91
N SER A 49 5.64 8.92 3.11
CA SER A 49 6.07 10.28 3.46
C SER A 49 7.17 10.78 2.52
N ARG A 50 8.08 9.89 2.11
CA ARG A 50 9.19 10.20 1.20
C ARG A 50 8.76 10.38 -0.25
N SER A 51 7.68 9.73 -0.69
CA SER A 51 7.17 9.91 -2.06
C SER A 51 6.39 11.22 -2.25
N GLY A 52 6.17 11.96 -1.15
CA GLY A 52 5.44 13.22 -1.13
C GLY A 52 3.93 13.06 -1.26
N SER A 53 3.44 11.82 -1.26
CA SER A 53 2.01 11.50 -1.31
C SER A 53 1.34 11.90 0.00
N ALA A 54 0.31 12.74 -0.07
CA ALA A 54 -0.51 13.05 1.08
C ALA A 54 -1.36 11.81 1.39
N ALA A 55 -1.10 11.19 2.54
CA ALA A 55 -1.87 10.06 2.98
C ALA A 55 -2.80 10.49 4.11
N THR A 56 -4.10 10.39 3.86
CA THR A 56 -5.11 11.01 4.74
C THR A 56 -5.55 10.07 5.84
N TRP A 57 -5.45 8.74 5.64
CA TRP A 57 -5.86 7.77 6.65
C TRP A 57 -5.18 6.41 6.50
N TRP A 58 -4.76 5.90 7.66
CA TRP A 58 -4.21 4.57 7.89
C TRP A 58 -4.78 4.09 9.22
N GLY A 59 -5.90 3.37 9.19
CA GLY A 59 -6.46 2.81 10.42
C GLY A 59 -5.62 1.64 10.92
N PRO A 60 -5.30 1.56 12.23
CA PRO A 60 -4.69 0.37 12.78
C PRO A 60 -5.66 -0.81 12.61
N THR A 61 -5.09 -1.95 12.31
CA THR A 61 -5.84 -3.18 12.08
C THR A 61 -4.99 -4.35 12.56
N ASN A 62 -5.64 -5.38 13.08
CA ASN A 62 -4.96 -6.60 13.54
C ASN A 62 -4.46 -7.48 12.38
N ARG A 63 -4.51 -6.99 11.14
CA ARG A 63 -4.07 -7.73 9.95
C ARG A 63 -2.64 -7.34 9.59
N ALA A 64 -1.90 -8.31 9.09
CA ALA A 64 -0.57 -8.07 8.57
C ALA A 64 -0.60 -7.17 7.34
N ASP A 65 0.42 -6.33 7.20
CA ASP A 65 0.67 -5.57 5.99
C ASP A 65 0.95 -6.50 4.81
N THR A 66 0.56 -6.04 3.62
CA THR A 66 0.78 -6.81 2.39
C THR A 66 2.19 -6.56 1.87
N VAL A 67 3.08 -7.53 2.09
CA VAL A 67 4.49 -7.49 1.67
C VAL A 67 4.80 -8.61 0.69
N LYS A 68 5.49 -8.24 -0.39
CA LYS A 68 5.95 -9.14 -1.45
C LYS A 68 7.47 -9.11 -1.53
N THR A 69 8.13 -9.99 -0.79
CA THR A 69 9.59 -10.08 -0.75
C THR A 69 10.08 -10.93 -1.91
N ARG A 70 10.92 -10.35 -2.77
CA ARG A 70 11.57 -11.07 -3.89
C ARG A 70 13.04 -11.29 -3.56
N VAL A 71 13.42 -12.56 -3.47
CA VAL A 71 14.82 -12.96 -3.30
C VAL A 71 15.44 -13.07 -4.68
N ILE A 72 16.42 -12.22 -4.95
CA ILE A 72 17.11 -12.16 -6.26
C ILE A 72 18.50 -12.76 -6.13
N GLY A 73 18.75 -13.82 -6.89
CA GLY A 73 20.06 -14.46 -7.00
C GLY A 73 20.93 -13.69 -7.98
N ARG A 74 22.12 -13.27 -7.51
CA ARG A 74 23.18 -12.71 -8.37
C ARG A 74 24.37 -13.66 -8.33
N ALA A 75 24.54 -14.46 -9.37
CA ALA A 75 25.79 -15.15 -9.62
C ALA A 75 26.67 -14.22 -10.47
N GLN A 76 27.96 -14.10 -10.15
CA GLN A 76 28.89 -13.32 -10.97
C GLN A 76 28.77 -13.79 -12.43
N HIS A 77 28.56 -12.83 -13.33
CA HIS A 77 28.36 -13.02 -14.79
C HIS A 77 27.00 -13.53 -15.28
N ARG A 78 26.00 -13.74 -14.42
CA ARG A 78 24.62 -14.02 -14.86
C ARG A 78 23.68 -12.85 -14.60
N HIS A 79 22.67 -12.70 -15.46
CA HIS A 79 21.58 -11.78 -15.21
C HIS A 79 20.90 -12.10 -13.87
N PRO A 80 20.59 -11.09 -13.04
CA PRO A 80 19.84 -11.29 -11.82
C PRO A 80 18.54 -12.00 -12.13
N HIS A 81 18.25 -13.09 -11.41
CA HIS A 81 17.00 -13.82 -11.56
C HIS A 81 16.33 -14.00 -10.20
N GLN A 82 15.01 -14.03 -10.21
CA GLN A 82 14.24 -14.26 -9.00
C GLN A 82 14.38 -15.74 -8.61
N VAL A 83 14.89 -15.98 -7.40
CA VAL A 83 15.05 -17.32 -6.82
C VAL A 83 13.75 -17.74 -6.12
N LEU A 84 13.18 -16.83 -5.33
CA LEU A 84 11.96 -17.08 -4.56
C LEU A 84 11.17 -15.78 -4.38
N ARG A 85 9.85 -15.93 -4.20
CA ARG A 85 8.98 -14.88 -3.68
C ARG A 85 8.30 -15.35 -2.40
N VAL A 86 8.37 -14.51 -1.37
CA VAL A 86 7.66 -14.72 -0.12
C VAL A 86 6.58 -13.66 -0.02
N ASP A 87 5.33 -14.11 0.13
CA ASP A 87 4.15 -13.27 0.18
C ASP A 87 3.60 -13.31 1.61
N ARG A 88 3.65 -12.19 2.32
CA ARG A 88 2.97 -11.98 3.60
C ARG A 88 1.77 -11.08 3.32
N GLU A 89 0.56 -11.61 3.49
CA GLU A 89 -0.67 -10.85 3.22
C GLU A 89 -1.88 -11.44 3.93
N SER A 90 -2.88 -10.61 4.20
CA SER A 90 -4.23 -11.05 4.55
C SER A 90 -5.16 -10.85 3.35
N ARG A 91 -6.04 -11.81 3.09
CA ARG A 91 -7.11 -11.73 2.09
C ARG A 91 -8.50 -11.79 2.71
N GLU A 92 -8.57 -11.89 4.04
CA GLU A 92 -9.83 -11.90 4.76
C GLU A 92 -10.55 -10.57 4.52
N PRO A 93 -11.89 -10.54 4.52
CA PRO A 93 -12.61 -9.28 4.56
C PRO A 93 -12.18 -8.44 5.78
N LEU A 94 -12.16 -7.11 5.63
CA LEU A 94 -12.11 -6.23 6.78
C LEU A 94 -13.42 -6.38 7.56
N HIS A 95 -13.33 -7.07 8.70
CA HIS A 95 -14.48 -7.29 9.57
C HIS A 95 -14.74 -6.04 10.42
N GLY A 96 -15.99 -5.59 10.43
CA GLY A 96 -16.44 -4.40 11.16
C GLY A 96 -16.37 -3.13 10.30
N ARG A 97 -17.32 -2.22 10.51
CA ARG A 97 -17.29 -0.91 9.88
C ARG A 97 -16.08 -0.17 10.46
N CYS A 98 -15.00 -0.04 9.69
CA CYS A 98 -13.91 0.84 10.06
C CYS A 98 -14.42 2.27 9.94
N ARG A 99 -15.25 2.77 10.89
CA ARG A 99 -15.84 4.13 10.83
C ARG A 99 -14.83 5.21 10.44
N GLY A 100 -13.58 5.06 10.88
CA GLY A 100 -12.50 5.97 10.51
C GLY A 100 -12.17 6.01 9.02
N ILE A 101 -12.36 4.92 8.26
CA ILE A 101 -12.13 4.89 6.82
C ILE A 101 -13.21 5.68 6.09
N ASP A 102 -14.48 5.51 6.46
CA ASP A 102 -15.62 6.20 5.85
C ASP A 102 -15.45 7.72 6.03
N GLU A 103 -15.23 8.17 7.27
CA GLU A 103 -15.00 9.58 7.61
C GLU A 103 -13.76 10.16 6.92
N ALA A 104 -12.69 9.38 6.79
CA ALA A 104 -11.49 9.81 6.09
C ALA A 104 -11.68 9.94 4.58
N LEU A 105 -12.41 9.02 3.97
CA LEU A 105 -12.74 9.05 2.56
C LEU A 105 -13.68 10.20 2.24
N GLU A 106 -14.70 10.41 3.07
CA GLU A 106 -15.60 11.56 2.97
C GLU A 106 -14.79 12.86 3.04
N ARG A 107 -13.94 13.03 4.05
CA ARG A 107 -13.04 14.19 4.13
C ARG A 107 -12.11 14.35 2.92
N MET A 108 -11.58 13.24 2.40
CA MET A 108 -10.69 13.24 1.24
C MET A 108 -11.41 13.62 -0.06
N ILE A 109 -12.64 13.13 -0.25
CA ILE A 109 -13.43 13.37 -1.46
C ILE A 109 -14.07 14.75 -1.41
N SER A 110 -14.68 15.11 -0.29
CA SER A 110 -15.35 16.39 -0.10
C SER A 110 -14.35 17.55 -0.13
N GLY A 111 -13.17 17.38 0.49
CA GLY A 111 -12.09 18.34 0.53
C GLY A 111 -12.46 19.67 1.22
N ASP A 112 -11.68 20.13 2.20
CA ASP A 112 -11.99 21.42 2.85
C ASP A 112 -11.80 22.64 1.91
N GLU A 113 -10.99 22.51 0.84
CA GLU A 113 -10.68 23.63 -0.10
C GLU A 113 -10.70 23.27 -1.61
N ARG A 114 -10.50 22.01 -2.00
CA ARG A 114 -10.57 21.55 -3.40
C ARG A 114 -11.09 20.10 -3.48
N PRO A 115 -12.22 19.84 -4.14
CA PRO A 115 -12.68 18.48 -4.38
C PRO A 115 -11.74 17.75 -5.34
N VAL A 116 -11.70 16.41 -5.23
CA VAL A 116 -10.93 15.57 -6.15
C VAL A 116 -11.59 15.52 -7.53
N ASP A 117 -10.79 15.64 -8.60
CA ASP A 117 -11.30 15.53 -9.98
C ASP A 117 -11.71 14.10 -10.35
N ALA A 118 -11.08 13.10 -9.72
CA ALA A 118 -11.33 11.69 -9.96
C ALA A 118 -11.01 10.84 -8.73
N VAL A 119 -11.74 9.72 -8.61
CA VAL A 119 -11.47 8.68 -7.61
C VAL A 119 -11.00 7.42 -8.32
N LEU A 120 -9.83 6.92 -7.92
CA LEU A 120 -9.29 5.64 -8.41
C LEU A 120 -9.33 4.62 -7.29
N VAL A 121 -10.03 3.51 -7.53
CA VAL A 121 -10.04 2.35 -6.64
C VAL A 121 -9.06 1.31 -7.17
N SER A 122 -8.06 0.96 -6.37
CA SER A 122 -7.05 -0.04 -6.73
C SER A 122 -7.25 -1.31 -5.91
N ASP A 123 -8.18 -2.16 -6.36
CA ASP A 123 -8.52 -3.40 -5.67
C ASP A 123 -7.56 -4.55 -6.05
N TYR A 124 -6.84 -5.04 -5.04
CA TYR A 124 -5.93 -6.19 -5.15
C TYR A 124 -6.49 -7.47 -4.49
N ALA A 125 -7.79 -7.53 -4.21
CA ALA A 125 -8.47 -8.64 -3.56
C ALA A 125 -7.82 -9.01 -2.21
N LYS A 126 -7.53 -7.99 -1.40
CA LYS A 126 -6.99 -8.07 -0.02
C LYS A 126 -8.05 -7.83 1.06
N GLY A 127 -9.32 -7.86 0.67
CA GLY A 127 -10.47 -7.72 1.55
C GLY A 127 -10.72 -6.30 2.09
N VAL A 128 -10.11 -5.29 1.47
CA VAL A 128 -10.40 -3.86 1.76
C VAL A 128 -11.61 -3.39 0.97
N CYS A 129 -11.69 -3.76 -0.31
CA CYS A 129 -12.81 -3.49 -1.19
C CYS A 129 -13.81 -4.65 -1.08
N THR A 130 -14.64 -4.66 -0.04
CA THR A 130 -15.61 -5.73 0.21
C THR A 130 -16.98 -5.13 0.52
N PRO A 131 -18.11 -5.74 0.07
CA PRO A 131 -19.44 -5.23 0.36
C PRO A 131 -19.65 -5.02 1.87
N GLY A 132 -20.12 -3.83 2.26
CA GLY A 132 -20.32 -3.44 3.66
C GLY A 132 -19.10 -2.83 4.36
N CYS A 133 -17.92 -2.82 3.72
CA CYS A 133 -16.73 -2.11 4.19
C CYS A 133 -16.60 -0.69 3.62
N TRP A 134 -17.40 -0.35 2.60
CA TRP A 134 -17.40 0.95 1.93
C TRP A 134 -18.84 1.45 1.80
N PRO A 135 -19.09 2.77 1.89
CA PRO A 135 -20.42 3.36 1.79
C PRO A 135 -20.92 3.60 0.35
N LEU A 136 -20.18 3.13 -0.67
CA LEU A 136 -20.54 3.29 -2.10
C LEU A 136 -21.57 2.27 -2.56
#